data_AF-A0A183EMV6-F1
#
_entry.id   AF-A0A183EMV6-F1
#
_cell.length_a   1.000
_cell.length_b   1.000
_cell.length_c   1.000
_cell.angle_alpha   90.00
_cell.angle_beta   90.00
_cell.angle_gamma   90.00
#
_symmetry.space_group_name_H-M   'P 1'
#
loop_
_entity.id
_entity.type
_entity.pdbx_description
1 polymer ?
#
loop_
_entity_poly.entity_id
_entity_poly.type
_entity_poly.pdbx_seq_one_letter_code
_entity_poly.pdbx_strand_id
1 'polypeptide(L)'
;MREVVLVVLQLARMTVTDLLGSLNLPEEHIQYWLNRNEALHNFCSQNETCYSKYELNNKQCWGYEASCSKKDSFSARKAKCTKPNSWQKQIFKKQADFAKLAEVLSTITPICVSNYSEGSSLECSSHLRFCRAKNIFFDFHNLNAKNSKRYRNDVIQKGQAGGNCNMLFNEAALRSRADEKSYLQSWAHELEHFSSYPTFEVSKRQCDVIFEKPTVLIKLDAASSMYHHFCDFVNLYASQHVNGSVDMDIDILWWDTVSFLAAASPKPLIIHYARNCERASEPSALATVIANKNCG
;
A
#
# COMPACT_ATOMS: atom_id res chain seq x y z
N MET A 1 22.05 -6.63 -8.08
CA MET A 1 23.37 -6.62 -7.42
C MET A 1 23.84 -5.23 -6.99
N ARG A 2 23.60 -4.14 -7.76
CA ARG A 2 23.94 -2.77 -7.31
C ARG A 2 22.99 -2.19 -6.25
N GLU A 3 21.72 -2.57 -6.24
CA GLU A 3 20.75 -2.09 -5.21
C GLU A 3 20.99 -2.68 -3.82
N VAL A 4 21.54 -3.91 -3.74
CA VAL A 4 21.94 -4.53 -2.46
C VAL A 4 23.10 -3.76 -1.81
N VAL A 5 23.94 -3.09 -2.62
CA VAL A 5 25.13 -2.37 -2.12
C VAL A 5 24.79 -0.97 -1.62
N LEU A 6 23.76 -0.31 -2.15
CA LEU A 6 23.35 1.02 -1.68
C LEU A 6 22.67 0.98 -0.32
N VAL A 7 21.85 -0.06 -0.07
CA VAL A 7 21.27 -0.31 1.27
C VAL A 7 22.37 -0.58 2.30
N VAL A 8 23.42 -1.31 1.92
CA VAL A 8 24.56 -1.63 2.82
C VAL A 8 25.39 -0.39 3.20
N LEU A 9 25.47 0.64 2.35
CA LEU A 9 26.29 1.83 2.61
C LEU A 9 25.61 2.90 3.48
N GLN A 10 24.27 3.02 3.47
CA GLN A 10 23.56 3.93 4.37
C GLN A 10 23.30 3.31 5.76
N LEU A 11 23.28 1.98 5.86
CA LEU A 11 23.16 1.24 7.13
C LEU A 11 24.41 1.34 8.03
N ALA A 12 25.52 1.88 7.54
CA ALA A 12 26.80 1.93 8.28
C ALA A 12 26.84 2.95 9.44
N ARG A 13 25.78 3.73 9.68
CA ARG A 13 25.75 4.79 10.73
C ARG A 13 24.56 4.78 11.68
N MET A 14 23.56 3.93 11.47
CA MET A 14 22.40 3.88 12.36
C MET A 14 22.59 2.77 13.39
N THR A 15 22.37 3.07 14.67
CA THR A 15 22.30 2.00 15.67
C THR A 15 21.02 1.19 15.45
N VAL A 16 20.99 -0.07 15.91
CA VAL A 16 19.79 -0.91 15.80
C VAL A 16 18.57 -0.26 16.46
N THR A 17 18.80 0.44 17.57
CA THR A 17 17.79 1.25 18.26
C THR A 17 17.25 2.39 17.40
N ASP A 18 18.10 3.05 16.59
CA ASP A 18 17.67 4.13 15.70
C ASP A 18 16.85 3.58 14.52
N LEU A 19 17.29 2.46 13.95
CA LEU A 19 16.58 1.80 12.84
C LEU A 19 15.21 1.24 13.30
N LEU A 20 15.12 0.65 14.48
CA LEU A 20 13.84 0.18 15.01
C LEU A 20 12.96 1.32 15.51
N GLY A 21 13.56 2.40 16.03
CA GLY A 21 12.88 3.63 16.35
C GLY A 21 12.26 4.28 15.11
N SER A 22 12.96 4.27 13.97
CA SER A 22 12.46 4.86 12.72
C SER A 22 11.29 4.09 12.11
N LEU A 23 11.11 2.80 12.43
CA LEU A 23 9.95 2.04 11.97
C LEU A 23 8.63 2.55 12.57
N ASN A 24 8.67 3.29 13.69
CA ASN A 24 7.48 3.85 14.35
C ASN A 24 6.38 2.80 14.61
N LEU A 25 6.78 1.57 14.90
CA LEU A 25 5.87 0.46 15.18
C LEU A 25 5.52 0.40 16.68
N PRO A 26 4.29 -0.04 17.03
CA PRO A 26 4.00 -0.46 18.40
C PRO A 26 5.01 -1.53 18.84
N GLU A 27 5.47 -1.45 20.08
CA GLU A 27 6.49 -2.36 20.60
C GLU A 27 6.08 -3.84 20.45
N GLU A 28 4.81 -4.14 20.66
CA GLU A 28 4.24 -5.48 20.49
C GLU A 28 4.26 -6.01 19.04
N HIS A 29 4.50 -5.17 18.04
CA HIS A 29 4.57 -5.52 16.62
C HIS A 29 6.01 -5.75 16.13
N ILE A 30 7.01 -5.25 16.87
CA ILE A 30 8.41 -5.23 16.43
C ILE A 30 8.93 -6.64 16.16
N GLN A 31 8.74 -7.58 17.09
CA GLN A 31 9.21 -8.97 16.90
C GLN A 31 8.64 -9.64 15.64
N TYR A 32 7.39 -9.32 15.28
CA TYR A 32 6.72 -9.92 14.13
C TYR A 32 7.23 -9.32 12.81
N TRP A 33 7.55 -8.02 12.80
CA TRP A 33 8.22 -7.38 11.67
C TRP A 33 9.65 -7.86 11.49
N LEU A 34 10.38 -8.05 12.58
CA LEU A 34 11.72 -8.63 12.56
C LEU A 34 11.68 -10.04 11.97
N ASN A 35 10.84 -10.94 12.50
CA ASN A 35 10.75 -12.32 12.01
C ASN A 35 10.35 -12.44 10.53
N ARG A 36 9.65 -11.43 10.00
CA ARG A 36 9.28 -11.38 8.58
C ARG A 36 10.44 -10.97 7.67
N ASN A 37 11.39 -10.17 8.16
CA ASN A 37 12.50 -9.65 7.38
C ASN A 37 13.82 -10.25 7.90
N GLU A 38 14.34 -11.23 7.18
CA GLU A 38 15.56 -11.96 7.56
C GLU A 38 16.77 -11.03 7.78
N ALA A 39 16.90 -9.95 7.00
CA ALA A 39 17.99 -9.00 7.18
C ALA A 39 17.86 -8.23 8.51
N LEU A 40 16.66 -7.73 8.83
CA LEU A 40 16.40 -7.04 10.10
C LEU A 40 16.49 -8.00 11.30
N HIS A 41 16.00 -9.23 11.14
CA HIS A 41 16.09 -10.28 12.16
C HIS A 41 17.54 -10.60 12.51
N ASN A 42 18.37 -10.86 11.50
CA ASN A 42 19.79 -11.17 11.70
C ASN A 42 20.53 -9.98 12.32
N PHE A 43 20.22 -8.76 11.87
CA PHE A 43 20.80 -7.54 12.41
C PHE A 43 20.45 -7.32 13.89
N CYS A 44 19.19 -7.52 14.29
CA CYS A 44 18.78 -7.43 15.69
C CYS A 44 19.35 -8.56 16.55
N SER A 45 19.42 -9.79 16.02
CA SER A 45 19.96 -10.96 16.75
C SER A 45 21.44 -10.82 17.09
N GLN A 46 22.20 -10.05 16.30
CA GLN A 46 23.63 -9.77 16.55
C GLN A 46 23.86 -8.61 17.53
N ASN A 47 22.80 -7.89 17.92
CA ASN A 47 22.89 -6.76 18.83
C ASN A 47 22.25 -7.09 20.17
N GLU A 48 23.08 -7.14 21.23
CA GLU A 48 22.66 -7.54 22.57
C GLU A 48 21.51 -6.67 23.10
N THR A 49 21.55 -5.35 22.89
CA THR A 49 20.49 -4.43 23.31
C THR A 49 19.15 -4.74 22.62
N CYS A 50 19.17 -5.00 21.32
CA CYS A 50 17.98 -5.34 20.55
C CYS A 50 17.41 -6.70 20.93
N TYR A 51 18.28 -7.71 20.98
CA TYR A 51 17.93 -9.08 21.33
C TYR A 51 17.30 -9.15 22.72
N SER A 52 17.93 -8.54 23.73
CA SER A 52 17.44 -8.52 25.10
C SER A 52 16.15 -7.72 25.26
N LYS A 53 15.94 -6.66 24.48
CA LYS A 53 14.72 -5.84 24.57
C LYS A 53 13.49 -6.56 24.00
N TYR A 54 13.64 -7.24 22.87
CA TYR A 54 12.50 -7.79 22.11
C TYR A 54 12.32 -9.31 22.24
N GLU A 55 13.18 -9.99 23.01
CA GLU A 55 13.08 -11.44 23.30
C GLU A 55 12.80 -12.28 22.05
N LEU A 56 13.63 -12.13 21.00
CA LEU A 56 13.36 -12.67 19.66
C LEU A 56 12.99 -14.15 19.68
N ASN A 57 11.70 -14.43 19.49
CA ASN A 57 11.17 -15.77 19.33
C ASN A 57 10.88 -16.03 17.86
N ASN A 58 11.73 -16.84 17.23
CA ASN A 58 11.65 -17.17 15.79
C ASN A 58 10.36 -17.89 15.37
N LYS A 59 9.48 -18.26 16.30
CA LYS A 59 8.21 -18.91 15.98
C LYS A 59 7.10 -17.91 15.69
N GLN A 60 7.14 -16.71 16.28
CA GLN A 60 6.06 -15.73 16.18
C GLN A 60 5.94 -15.16 14.76
N CYS A 61 4.71 -15.05 14.24
CA CYS A 61 4.44 -14.62 12.87
C CYS A 61 3.09 -13.91 12.78
N TRP A 62 2.85 -13.16 11.69
CA TRP A 62 1.59 -12.42 11.53
C TRP A 62 0.40 -13.33 11.27
N GLY A 63 0.62 -14.49 10.64
CA GLY A 63 -0.44 -15.45 10.31
C GLY A 63 -0.71 -15.59 8.82
N TYR A 64 -0.18 -14.69 8.00
CA TYR A 64 -0.30 -14.74 6.54
C TYR A 64 0.92 -15.36 5.86
N GLU A 65 2.03 -15.55 6.59
CA GLU A 65 3.23 -16.18 6.06
C GLU A 65 3.02 -17.69 5.87
N ALA A 66 3.54 -18.25 4.78
CA ALA A 66 3.34 -19.67 4.44
C ALA A 66 3.88 -20.65 5.50
N SER A 67 4.95 -20.27 6.20
CA SER A 67 5.56 -21.05 7.29
C SER A 67 4.90 -20.82 8.66
N CYS A 68 3.93 -19.91 8.75
CA CYS A 68 3.34 -19.52 10.03
C CYS A 68 2.37 -20.57 10.58
N SER A 69 2.67 -21.08 11.76
CA SER A 69 1.79 -22.02 12.45
C SER A 69 0.64 -21.28 13.15
N LYS A 70 -0.56 -21.89 13.19
CA LYS A 70 -1.77 -21.28 13.78
C LYS A 70 -1.63 -20.89 15.26
N LYS A 71 -0.71 -21.51 16.00
CA LYS A 71 -0.46 -21.26 17.43
C LYS A 71 0.54 -20.13 17.67
N ASP A 72 1.32 -19.79 16.64
CA ASP A 72 2.37 -18.78 16.70
C ASP A 72 1.96 -17.48 15.96
N SER A 73 0.76 -17.45 15.37
CA SER A 73 0.19 -16.25 14.75
C SER A 73 -0.14 -15.16 15.79
N PHE A 74 0.02 -13.89 15.43
CA PHE A 74 -0.21 -12.71 16.29
C PHE A 74 -1.44 -12.82 17.20
N SER A 75 -2.61 -13.11 16.62
CA SER A 75 -3.86 -13.14 17.39
C SER A 75 -4.13 -14.46 18.12
N ALA A 76 -3.26 -15.47 18.01
CA ALA A 76 -3.51 -16.81 18.57
C ALA A 76 -3.71 -16.79 20.09
N ARG A 77 -3.02 -15.90 20.79
CA ARG A 77 -3.10 -15.73 22.26
C ARG A 77 -3.86 -14.47 22.68
N LYS A 78 -4.09 -13.53 21.76
CA LYS A 78 -4.75 -12.24 22.04
C LYS A 78 -6.26 -12.30 21.85
N ALA A 79 -6.74 -13.10 20.89
CA ALA A 79 -8.17 -13.19 20.59
C ALA A 79 -8.92 -13.93 21.70
N LYS A 80 -9.78 -13.20 22.42
CA LYS A 80 -10.71 -13.76 23.43
C LYS A 80 -12.08 -13.97 22.78
N CYS A 81 -12.50 -15.22 22.61
CA CYS A 81 -13.85 -15.55 22.17
C CYS A 81 -14.70 -15.97 23.37
N THR A 82 -15.90 -15.40 23.53
CA THR A 82 -16.81 -15.69 24.65
C THR A 82 -17.29 -17.15 24.69
N LYS A 83 -17.42 -17.79 23.52
CA LYS A 83 -17.78 -19.23 23.38
C LYS A 83 -16.92 -19.88 22.30
N PRO A 84 -15.63 -20.16 22.55
CA PRO A 84 -14.66 -20.50 21.51
C PRO A 84 -14.94 -21.87 20.88
N ASN A 85 -15.88 -21.96 19.94
CA ASN A 85 -15.92 -23.10 19.03
C ASN A 85 -14.88 -22.89 17.90
N SER A 86 -14.46 -23.99 17.28
CA SER A 86 -13.41 -23.96 16.25
C SER A 86 -13.78 -23.09 15.05
N TRP A 87 -15.07 -22.99 14.72
CA TRP A 87 -15.61 -22.22 13.61
C TRP A 87 -15.47 -20.71 13.80
N GLN A 88 -15.86 -20.16 14.94
CA GLN A 88 -15.75 -18.72 15.21
C GLN A 88 -14.30 -18.24 15.17
N LYS A 89 -13.37 -19.03 15.72
CA LYS A 89 -11.93 -18.74 15.63
C LYS A 89 -11.43 -18.75 14.19
N GLN A 90 -11.94 -19.64 13.35
CA GLN A 90 -11.57 -19.68 11.93
C GLN A 90 -12.12 -18.47 11.16
N ILE A 91 -13.36 -18.06 11.43
CA ILE A 91 -13.97 -16.88 10.80
C ILE A 91 -13.19 -15.63 11.18
N PHE A 92 -12.92 -15.42 12.48
CA PHE A 92 -12.12 -14.29 12.95
C PHE A 92 -10.77 -14.23 12.23
N LYS A 93 -10.05 -15.37 12.16
CA LYS A 93 -8.76 -15.44 11.46
C LYS A 93 -8.86 -15.07 9.98
N LYS A 94 -9.93 -15.48 9.29
CA LYS A 94 -10.12 -15.20 7.86
C LYS A 94 -10.57 -13.76 7.57
N GLN A 95 -11.28 -13.11 8.49
CA GLN A 95 -12.00 -11.86 8.18
C GLN A 95 -11.50 -10.64 8.96
N ALA A 96 -10.93 -10.83 10.14
CA ALA A 96 -10.63 -9.77 11.10
C ALA A 96 -9.20 -9.86 11.69
N ASP A 97 -8.42 -10.87 11.30
CA ASP A 97 -7.01 -11.03 11.71
C ASP A 97 -6.07 -10.76 10.53
N PHE A 98 -4.78 -10.60 10.81
CA PHE A 98 -3.73 -10.41 9.80
C PHE A 98 -3.69 -11.55 8.77
N ALA A 99 -4.11 -12.77 9.14
CA ALA A 99 -4.19 -13.90 8.21
C ALA A 99 -5.09 -13.64 6.99
N LYS A 100 -6.04 -12.68 7.06
CA LYS A 100 -6.80 -12.19 5.89
C LYS A 100 -5.91 -11.69 4.75
N LEU A 101 -4.75 -11.11 5.08
CA LEU A 101 -3.82 -10.57 4.08
C LEU A 101 -3.19 -11.65 3.20
N ALA A 102 -3.24 -12.93 3.61
CA ALA A 102 -2.73 -14.04 2.81
C ALA A 102 -3.41 -14.13 1.44
N GLU A 103 -4.71 -13.87 1.37
CA GLU A 103 -5.48 -13.88 0.11
C GLU A 103 -5.02 -12.73 -0.80
N VAL A 104 -4.83 -11.54 -0.24
CA VAL A 104 -4.33 -10.39 -1.01
C VAL A 104 -2.93 -10.70 -1.55
N LEU A 105 -2.01 -11.12 -0.69
CA LEU A 105 -0.62 -11.43 -1.05
C LEU A 105 -0.50 -12.53 -2.12
N SER A 106 -1.27 -13.60 -1.99
CA SER A 106 -1.20 -14.76 -2.91
C SER A 106 -1.82 -14.49 -4.28
N THR A 107 -2.60 -13.41 -4.42
CA THR A 107 -3.29 -13.07 -5.67
C THR A 107 -2.63 -11.91 -6.42
N ILE A 108 -1.57 -11.31 -5.88
CA ILE A 108 -0.82 -10.25 -6.56
C ILE A 108 -0.10 -10.83 -7.76
N THR A 109 -0.38 -10.26 -8.93
CA THR A 109 0.26 -10.65 -10.19
C THR A 109 0.58 -9.42 -11.03
N PRO A 110 1.66 -9.47 -11.84
CA PRO A 110 2.03 -8.36 -12.71
C PRO A 110 1.01 -8.15 -13.83
N ILE A 111 0.69 -6.87 -14.09
CA ILE A 111 -0.12 -6.38 -15.21
C ILE A 111 0.76 -5.59 -16.18
N CYS A 112 1.67 -4.77 -15.67
CA CYS A 112 2.63 -3.97 -16.42
C CYS A 112 4.03 -4.22 -15.86
N VAL A 113 4.99 -4.54 -16.74
CA VAL A 113 6.39 -4.70 -16.37
C VAL A 113 7.25 -3.99 -17.41
N SER A 114 8.26 -3.29 -16.91
CA SER A 114 9.37 -2.80 -17.70
C SER A 114 10.68 -3.45 -17.26
N ASN A 115 11.61 -3.61 -18.20
CA ASN A 115 12.93 -4.18 -17.95
C ASN A 115 14.03 -3.13 -17.66
N TYR A 116 13.70 -1.84 -17.56
CA TYR A 116 14.63 -0.77 -17.21
C TYR A 116 14.12 0.06 -16.02
N SER A 117 15.02 0.74 -15.31
CA SER A 117 14.74 1.40 -14.03
C SER A 117 13.66 2.48 -14.12
N GLU A 118 13.66 3.24 -15.21
CA GLU A 118 12.74 4.36 -15.43
C GLU A 118 11.39 3.92 -16.01
N GLY A 119 11.24 2.64 -16.33
CA GLY A 119 10.01 2.13 -16.92
C GLY A 119 8.92 1.91 -15.90
N SER A 120 7.73 1.59 -16.39
CA SER A 120 6.55 1.45 -15.54
C SER A 120 6.37 0.04 -15.02
N SER A 121 5.80 -0.07 -13.83
CA SER A 121 5.28 -1.33 -13.32
C SER A 121 3.89 -1.13 -12.72
N LEU A 122 3.07 -2.17 -12.82
CA LEU A 122 1.77 -2.29 -12.15
C LEU A 122 1.55 -3.76 -11.85
N GLU A 123 1.31 -4.07 -10.60
CA GLU A 123 0.84 -5.38 -10.15
C GLU A 123 -0.32 -5.17 -9.20
N CYS A 124 -1.27 -6.10 -9.24
CA CYS A 124 -2.49 -5.98 -8.46
C CYS A 124 -2.94 -7.33 -7.93
N SER A 125 -3.57 -7.32 -6.76
CA SER A 125 -4.33 -8.44 -6.21
C SER A 125 -5.56 -8.74 -7.05
N SER A 126 -6.28 -9.83 -6.72
CA SER A 126 -7.63 -10.07 -7.23
C SER A 126 -8.53 -8.85 -7.03
N HIS A 127 -9.48 -8.67 -7.95
CA HIS A 127 -10.49 -7.61 -7.93
C HIS A 127 -9.94 -6.17 -7.88
N LEU A 128 -8.64 -5.98 -8.16
CA LEU A 128 -7.96 -4.68 -8.08
C LEU A 128 -8.16 -3.97 -6.72
N ARG A 129 -8.21 -4.75 -5.63
CA ARG A 129 -8.38 -4.22 -4.25
C ARG A 129 -7.10 -3.57 -3.72
N PHE A 130 -5.95 -4.15 -4.10
CA PHE A 130 -4.63 -3.63 -3.82
C PHE A 130 -3.82 -3.61 -5.11
N CYS A 131 -3.15 -2.49 -5.40
CA CYS A 131 -2.16 -2.42 -6.47
C CYS A 131 -0.89 -1.72 -5.99
N ARG A 132 0.23 -2.15 -6.57
CA ARG A 132 1.54 -1.52 -6.45
C ARG A 132 2.00 -1.09 -7.83
N ALA A 133 2.40 0.17 -7.97
CA ALA A 133 2.82 0.72 -9.24
C ALA A 133 4.09 1.57 -9.13
N LYS A 134 4.80 1.69 -10.25
CA LYS A 134 5.95 2.59 -10.42
C LYS A 134 5.80 3.32 -11.76
N ASN A 135 6.10 4.62 -11.76
CA ASN A 135 6.16 5.44 -12.98
C ASN A 135 4.91 5.30 -13.85
N ILE A 136 3.71 5.38 -13.26
CA ILE A 136 2.45 5.42 -14.01
C ILE A 136 1.87 6.83 -13.98
N PHE A 137 0.95 7.14 -14.89
CA PHE A 137 0.24 8.42 -14.91
C PHE A 137 -1.26 8.23 -14.81
N PHE A 138 -1.92 9.26 -14.27
CA PHE A 138 -3.34 9.52 -14.39
C PHE A 138 -3.51 10.92 -14.98
N ASP A 139 -4.34 11.04 -16.00
CA ASP A 139 -4.63 12.28 -16.71
C ASP A 139 -6.06 12.74 -16.38
N PHE A 140 -6.14 13.92 -15.77
CA PHE A 140 -7.39 14.49 -15.29
C PHE A 140 -7.89 15.67 -16.14
N HIS A 141 -7.37 15.88 -17.36
CA HIS A 141 -7.74 17.07 -18.16
C HIS A 141 -9.25 17.19 -18.43
N ASN A 142 -9.98 16.06 -18.50
CA ASN A 142 -11.43 16.02 -18.71
C ASN A 142 -12.26 16.14 -17.42
N LEU A 143 -11.62 16.21 -16.25
CA LEU A 143 -12.33 16.24 -14.97
C LEU A 143 -12.94 17.62 -14.70
N ASN A 144 -14.26 17.74 -14.84
CA ASN A 144 -14.99 18.89 -14.31
C ASN A 144 -15.35 18.70 -12.83
N ALA A 145 -14.47 19.17 -11.96
CA ALA A 145 -14.57 19.05 -10.52
C ALA A 145 -15.71 19.88 -9.86
N LYS A 146 -16.21 20.93 -10.52
CA LYS A 146 -17.10 21.94 -9.89
C LYS A 146 -18.47 21.40 -9.50
N ASN A 147 -19.04 20.51 -10.31
CA ASN A 147 -20.36 19.90 -10.09
C ASN A 147 -20.29 18.39 -9.90
N SER A 148 -19.09 17.89 -9.59
CA SER A 148 -18.87 16.46 -9.44
C SER A 148 -19.54 15.95 -8.16
N LYS A 149 -20.08 14.74 -8.20
CA LYS A 149 -20.64 14.05 -7.04
C LYS A 149 -19.57 13.17 -6.41
N ARG A 150 -19.72 12.89 -5.10
CA ARG A 150 -18.84 11.95 -4.40
C ARG A 150 -19.12 10.54 -4.93
N TYR A 151 -18.07 9.74 -5.03
CA TYR A 151 -18.13 8.34 -5.49
C TYR A 151 -18.46 8.17 -6.97
N ARG A 152 -18.16 9.18 -7.80
CA ARG A 152 -18.23 9.01 -9.25
C ARG A 152 -17.17 8.02 -9.73
N ASN A 153 -17.52 7.26 -10.74
CA ASN A 153 -16.75 6.14 -11.26
C ASN A 153 -16.36 6.30 -12.74
N ASP A 154 -16.64 7.46 -13.33
CA ASP A 154 -16.38 7.85 -14.71
C ASP A 154 -15.21 8.84 -14.83
N VAL A 155 -14.37 8.92 -13.79
CA VAL A 155 -13.30 9.93 -13.67
C VAL A 155 -12.16 9.70 -14.67
N ILE A 156 -11.76 8.44 -14.84
CA ILE A 156 -10.66 8.04 -15.71
C ILE A 156 -11.23 7.34 -16.93
N GLN A 157 -10.92 7.86 -18.11
CA GLN A 157 -11.37 7.33 -19.39
C GLN A 157 -10.22 6.64 -20.14
N LYS A 158 -10.56 6.02 -21.28
CA LYS A 158 -9.55 5.48 -22.20
C LYS A 158 -8.56 6.57 -22.61
N GLY A 159 -7.27 6.27 -22.54
CA GLY A 159 -6.21 7.25 -22.81
C GLY A 159 -5.66 7.91 -21.55
N GLN A 160 -6.35 7.83 -20.41
CA GLN A 160 -6.08 8.69 -19.26
C GLN A 160 -5.36 7.98 -18.10
N ALA A 161 -5.07 6.70 -18.20
CA ALA A 161 -4.21 6.01 -17.25
C ALA A 161 -3.26 5.07 -17.99
N GLY A 162 -2.01 5.02 -17.54
CA GLY A 162 -1.04 4.15 -18.18
C GLY A 162 0.38 4.31 -17.71
N GLY A 163 1.29 3.67 -18.45
CA GLY A 163 2.73 3.72 -18.25
C GLY A 163 3.47 3.04 -19.39
N ASN A 164 4.79 3.05 -19.35
CA ASN A 164 5.66 2.41 -20.31
C ASN A 164 5.99 0.95 -19.89
N CYS A 165 5.18 0.01 -20.37
CA CYS A 165 5.26 -1.42 -20.03
C CYS A 165 6.00 -2.21 -21.13
N ASN A 166 7.28 -1.93 -21.35
CA ASN A 166 8.00 -2.46 -22.52
C ASN A 166 8.29 -3.97 -22.49
N MET A 167 8.24 -4.61 -21.32
CA MET A 167 8.52 -6.05 -21.16
C MET A 167 7.23 -6.87 -21.17
N LEU A 168 6.21 -6.44 -20.44
CA LEU A 168 4.93 -7.14 -20.35
C LEU A 168 3.81 -6.13 -20.15
N PHE A 169 2.76 -6.24 -20.96
CA PHE A 169 1.46 -5.64 -20.67
C PHE A 169 0.36 -6.68 -20.83
N ASN A 170 -0.26 -7.07 -19.71
CA ASN A 170 -1.26 -8.12 -19.65
C ASN A 170 -2.68 -7.53 -19.54
N GLU A 171 -3.21 -7.08 -20.68
CA GLU A 171 -4.54 -6.50 -20.77
C GLU A 171 -5.65 -7.49 -20.34
N ALA A 172 -5.50 -8.77 -20.67
CA ALA A 172 -6.45 -9.80 -20.28
C ALA A 172 -6.53 -9.97 -18.75
N ALA A 173 -5.37 -9.98 -18.07
CA ALA A 173 -5.31 -10.05 -16.61
C ALA A 173 -5.88 -8.82 -15.92
N LEU A 174 -5.70 -7.63 -16.51
CA LEU A 174 -6.32 -6.39 -16.03
C LEU A 174 -7.85 -6.47 -16.14
N ARG A 175 -8.36 -6.82 -17.32
CA ARG A 175 -9.80 -6.95 -17.57
C ARG A 175 -10.46 -7.99 -16.68
N SER A 176 -9.83 -9.15 -16.49
CA SER A 176 -10.38 -10.21 -15.66
C SER A 176 -10.42 -9.85 -14.18
N ARG A 177 -9.58 -8.91 -13.71
CA ARG A 177 -9.54 -8.43 -12.32
C ARG A 177 -10.39 -7.18 -12.08
N ALA A 178 -10.87 -6.53 -13.13
CA ALA A 178 -11.82 -5.42 -13.04
C ALA A 178 -13.28 -5.91 -12.92
N ASP A 179 -13.47 -7.10 -12.36
CA ASP A 179 -14.74 -7.82 -12.23
C ASP A 179 -15.60 -7.33 -11.07
N GLU A 180 -14.98 -6.81 -10.01
CA GLU A 180 -15.69 -6.11 -8.93
C GLU A 180 -15.47 -4.60 -9.02
N LYS A 181 -16.54 -3.85 -9.29
CA LYS A 181 -16.53 -2.39 -9.44
C LYS A 181 -17.28 -1.74 -8.29
N SER A 182 -16.55 -1.27 -7.28
CA SER A 182 -17.14 -0.62 -6.11
C SER A 182 -16.17 0.43 -5.55
N TYR A 183 -16.66 1.65 -5.35
CA TYR A 183 -15.81 2.80 -5.05
C TYR A 183 -14.88 2.55 -3.85
N LEU A 184 -15.39 2.04 -2.73
CA LEU A 184 -14.59 1.83 -1.52
C LEU A 184 -13.95 0.43 -1.42
N GLN A 185 -14.12 -0.42 -2.43
CA GLN A 185 -13.66 -1.82 -2.37
C GLN A 185 -12.65 -2.17 -3.47
N SER A 186 -12.61 -1.44 -4.58
CA SER A 186 -11.66 -1.70 -5.67
C SER A 186 -11.23 -0.44 -6.42
N TRP A 187 -10.16 -0.59 -7.20
CA TRP A 187 -9.66 0.39 -8.17
C TRP A 187 -10.04 0.06 -9.60
N ALA A 188 -11.03 -0.82 -9.78
CA ALA A 188 -11.43 -1.28 -11.10
C ALA A 188 -11.90 -0.14 -12.01
N HIS A 189 -12.60 0.87 -11.47
CA HIS A 189 -13.04 2.01 -12.25
C HIS A 189 -11.90 2.91 -12.75
N GLU A 190 -10.86 3.07 -11.94
CA GLU A 190 -9.72 3.93 -12.27
C GLU A 190 -8.70 3.20 -13.16
N LEU A 191 -8.62 1.87 -13.08
CA LEU A 191 -7.60 1.08 -13.76
C LEU A 191 -8.14 0.28 -14.96
N GLU A 192 -9.44 0.13 -15.17
CA GLU A 192 -9.99 -0.67 -16.28
C GLU A 192 -9.55 -0.20 -17.67
N HIS A 193 -9.11 1.05 -17.77
CA HIS A 193 -8.61 1.67 -19.00
C HIS A 193 -7.10 1.85 -19.03
N PHE A 194 -6.38 1.34 -18.03
CA PHE A 194 -4.93 1.39 -17.99
C PHE A 194 -4.32 0.75 -19.24
N SER A 195 -3.37 1.43 -19.87
CA SER A 195 -2.75 1.00 -21.13
C SER A 195 -1.24 1.24 -21.14
N SER A 196 -0.52 0.53 -22.01
CA SER A 196 0.92 0.73 -22.22
C SER A 196 1.18 1.82 -23.27
N TYR A 197 2.09 2.75 -22.95
CA TYR A 197 2.51 3.86 -23.80
C TYR A 197 4.04 3.83 -23.97
N PRO A 198 4.57 3.34 -25.10
CA PRO A 198 6.03 3.17 -25.29
C PRO A 198 6.85 4.46 -25.23
N THR A 199 6.22 5.61 -25.46
CA THR A 199 6.86 6.94 -25.45
C THR A 199 6.68 7.69 -24.14
N PHE A 200 5.95 7.11 -23.17
CA PHE A 200 5.76 7.74 -21.87
C PHE A 200 7.06 7.72 -21.08
N GLU A 201 7.40 8.88 -20.53
CA GLU A 201 8.49 9.08 -19.60
C GLU A 201 8.03 10.03 -18.50
N VAL A 202 8.40 9.75 -17.25
CA VAL A 202 8.11 10.65 -16.14
C VAL A 202 9.00 11.88 -16.30
N SER A 203 8.43 12.99 -16.76
CA SER A 203 9.15 14.24 -16.95
C SER A 203 8.24 15.44 -16.77
N LYS A 204 8.83 16.59 -16.41
CA LYS A 204 8.11 17.88 -16.31
C LYS A 204 7.53 18.37 -17.65
N ARG A 205 7.84 17.70 -18.77
CA ARG A 205 7.25 17.98 -20.08
C ARG A 205 5.94 17.23 -20.31
N GLN A 206 5.78 16.06 -19.68
CA GLN A 206 4.61 15.19 -19.84
C GLN A 206 3.70 15.17 -18.59
N CYS A 207 4.20 15.60 -17.44
CA CYS A 207 3.47 15.60 -16.17
C CYS A 207 3.48 16.98 -15.50
N ASP A 208 2.30 17.46 -15.10
CA ASP A 208 2.15 18.69 -14.32
C ASP A 208 2.58 18.52 -12.86
N VAL A 209 2.30 17.33 -12.30
CA VAL A 209 2.62 16.95 -10.92
C VAL A 209 3.33 15.60 -10.95
N ILE A 210 4.48 15.52 -10.28
CA ILE A 210 5.27 14.30 -10.15
C ILE A 210 5.44 14.02 -8.66
N PHE A 211 5.09 12.79 -8.26
CA PHE A 211 5.31 12.31 -6.90
C PHE A 211 6.63 11.56 -6.86
N GLU A 212 7.62 12.11 -6.14
CA GLU A 212 8.97 11.54 -6.04
C GLU A 212 9.11 10.61 -4.83
N LYS A 213 8.29 10.79 -3.79
CA LYS A 213 8.24 9.93 -2.60
C LYS A 213 7.30 8.74 -2.80
N PRO A 214 7.48 7.63 -2.05
CA PRO A 214 6.46 6.59 -1.97
C PRO A 214 5.12 7.21 -1.61
N THR A 215 4.09 6.92 -2.41
CA THR A 215 2.79 7.60 -2.29
C THR A 215 1.69 6.56 -2.14
N VAL A 216 0.83 6.75 -1.14
CA VAL A 216 -0.34 5.90 -0.95
C VAL A 216 -1.57 6.60 -1.50
N LEU A 217 -2.13 6.05 -2.58
CA LEU A 217 -3.43 6.46 -3.10
C LEU A 217 -4.51 5.71 -2.34
N ILE A 218 -5.39 6.46 -1.67
CA ILE A 218 -6.45 5.89 -0.83
C ILE A 218 -7.79 6.57 -1.08
N LYS A 219 -8.85 5.76 -1.12
CA LYS A 219 -10.24 6.21 -1.12
C LYS A 219 -10.77 6.16 0.31
N LEU A 220 -10.90 7.31 0.96
CA LEU A 220 -11.44 7.42 2.32
C LEU A 220 -12.96 7.28 2.32
N ASP A 221 -13.53 6.67 3.37
CA ASP A 221 -14.98 6.68 3.57
C ASP A 221 -15.48 8.09 3.94
N ALA A 222 -16.80 8.28 3.93
CA ALA A 222 -17.43 9.56 4.18
C ALA A 222 -17.01 10.14 5.55
N ALA A 223 -16.39 11.31 5.51
CA ALA A 223 -15.89 12.09 6.65
C ALA A 223 -17.01 12.66 7.57
N SER A 224 -17.92 11.82 8.05
CA SER A 224 -18.93 12.21 9.03
C SER A 224 -18.49 12.01 10.48
N SER A 225 -17.43 11.22 10.75
CA SER A 225 -16.75 11.19 12.05
C SER A 225 -15.34 10.58 11.97
N MET A 226 -14.48 10.87 12.94
CA MET A 226 -13.16 10.21 13.07
C MET A 226 -13.28 8.69 13.20
N TYR A 227 -14.37 8.18 13.80
CA TYR A 227 -14.63 6.75 13.91
C TYR A 227 -14.95 6.09 12.57
N HIS A 228 -15.51 6.83 11.61
CA HIS A 228 -15.72 6.32 10.25
C HIS A 228 -14.40 6.19 9.46
N HIS A 229 -13.34 6.90 9.88
CA HIS A 229 -11.99 6.74 9.31
C HIS A 229 -11.16 5.63 9.94
N PHE A 230 -11.68 4.92 10.97
CA PHE A 230 -10.93 3.83 11.59
C PHE A 230 -10.51 2.77 10.57
N CYS A 231 -11.42 2.43 9.66
CA CYS A 231 -11.17 1.48 8.56
C CYS A 231 -10.07 1.98 7.62
N ASP A 232 -9.99 3.29 7.39
CA ASP A 232 -8.97 3.89 6.53
C ASP A 232 -7.57 3.73 7.14
N PHE A 233 -7.41 3.94 8.45
CA PHE A 233 -6.14 3.70 9.14
C PHE A 233 -5.73 2.23 9.15
N VAL A 234 -6.70 1.33 9.36
CA VAL A 234 -6.45 -0.12 9.26
C VAL A 234 -6.01 -0.49 7.85
N ASN A 235 -6.64 0.08 6.82
CA ASN A 235 -6.27 -0.15 5.42
C ASN A 235 -4.88 0.39 5.09
N LEU A 236 -4.51 1.58 5.57
CA LEU A 236 -3.16 2.12 5.42
C LEU A 236 -2.11 1.19 6.05
N TYR A 237 -2.34 0.74 7.27
CA TYR A 237 -1.42 -0.16 7.96
C TYR A 237 -1.34 -1.53 7.27
N ALA A 238 -2.48 -2.13 6.91
CA ALA A 238 -2.55 -3.38 6.17
C ALA A 238 -1.82 -3.30 4.82
N SER A 239 -1.83 -2.14 4.19
CA SER A 239 -1.18 -1.95 2.89
C SER A 239 0.33 -1.88 2.99
N GLN A 240 0.87 -1.36 4.10
CA GLN A 240 2.29 -1.48 4.42
C GLN A 240 2.70 -2.95 4.64
N HIS A 241 1.86 -3.75 5.30
CA HIS A 241 2.08 -5.20 5.37
C HIS A 241 2.17 -5.84 3.98
N VAL A 242 1.19 -5.57 3.12
CA VAL A 242 1.15 -6.13 1.75
C VAL A 242 2.35 -5.64 0.93
N ASN A 243 2.74 -4.37 1.09
CA ASN A 243 3.88 -3.78 0.38
C ASN A 243 5.22 -4.39 0.77
N GLY A 244 5.37 -4.87 2.01
CA GLY A 244 6.62 -5.45 2.48
C GLY A 244 7.50 -4.50 3.30
N SER A 245 7.10 -3.24 3.43
CA SER A 245 7.84 -2.22 4.18
C SER A 245 6.89 -1.42 5.07
N VAL A 246 7.42 -0.89 6.17
CA VAL A 246 6.75 0.12 7.01
C VAL A 246 7.59 1.37 6.97
N ASP A 247 6.95 2.48 6.64
CA ASP A 247 7.59 3.78 6.54
C ASP A 247 6.57 4.87 6.86
N MET A 248 7.06 5.90 7.56
CA MET A 248 6.29 7.09 7.87
C MET A 248 6.60 8.24 6.91
N ASP A 249 7.70 8.16 6.15
CA ASP A 249 8.05 9.12 5.10
C ASP A 249 7.36 8.77 3.77
N ILE A 250 6.03 8.82 3.80
CA ILE A 250 5.16 8.55 2.64
C ILE A 250 4.23 9.74 2.38
N ASP A 251 3.95 10.00 1.11
CA ASP A 251 2.87 10.91 0.73
C ASP A 251 1.54 10.13 0.79
N ILE A 252 0.48 10.75 1.33
CA ILE A 252 -0.87 10.19 1.27
C ILE A 252 -1.69 11.04 0.31
N LEU A 253 -2.17 10.37 -0.74
CA LEU A 253 -3.01 10.94 -1.77
C LEU A 253 -4.46 10.49 -1.58
N TRP A 254 -5.29 11.38 -1.04
CA TRP A 254 -6.72 11.11 -0.93
C TRP A 254 -7.40 11.27 -2.30
N TRP A 255 -7.91 10.14 -2.80
CA TRP A 255 -8.78 10.08 -3.97
C TRP A 255 -10.23 10.45 -3.59
N ASP A 256 -10.63 11.66 -3.95
CA ASP A 256 -12.03 12.11 -3.89
C ASP A 256 -12.44 12.73 -5.23
N THR A 257 -13.71 12.61 -5.54
CA THR A 257 -14.30 13.12 -6.77
C THR A 257 -15.01 14.44 -6.56
N VAL A 258 -15.19 14.95 -5.34
CA VAL A 258 -15.86 16.25 -5.07
C VAL A 258 -14.89 17.38 -4.78
N SER A 259 -15.22 18.58 -5.28
CA SER A 259 -14.50 19.79 -4.87
C SER A 259 -14.95 20.18 -3.47
N PHE A 260 -14.03 20.20 -2.49
CA PHE A 260 -14.30 20.76 -1.15
C PHE A 260 -14.43 22.30 -1.14
N LEU A 261 -14.54 22.94 -2.30
CA LEU A 261 -14.68 24.39 -2.47
C LEU A 261 -15.97 25.00 -1.86
N ALA A 262 -16.83 24.21 -1.20
CA ALA A 262 -17.86 24.75 -0.32
C ALA A 262 -17.32 25.27 1.02
N ALA A 263 -16.04 25.01 1.37
CA ALA A 263 -15.39 25.60 2.54
C ALA A 263 -13.92 25.99 2.23
N ALA A 264 -13.73 27.26 1.84
CA ALA A 264 -12.48 28.01 1.76
C ALA A 264 -11.45 27.71 0.63
N SER A 265 -11.46 28.62 -0.37
CA SER A 265 -10.35 29.08 -1.24
C SER A 265 -9.91 28.23 -2.45
N PRO A 266 -9.62 28.83 -3.62
CA PRO A 266 -9.59 28.14 -4.91
C PRO A 266 -8.19 27.64 -5.29
N LYS A 267 -8.03 26.32 -5.41
CA LYS A 267 -7.05 25.70 -6.32
C LYS A 267 -7.67 24.45 -6.93
N PRO A 268 -7.72 24.31 -8.27
CA PRO A 268 -8.24 23.10 -8.89
C PRO A 268 -7.15 22.03 -8.89
N LEU A 269 -7.23 21.13 -7.91
CA LEU A 269 -6.69 19.77 -7.95
C LEU A 269 -7.38 19.06 -6.78
N ILE A 270 -8.34 18.15 -7.02
CA ILE A 270 -8.88 17.36 -5.89
C ILE A 270 -7.95 16.17 -5.69
N ILE A 271 -6.82 16.52 -5.09
CA ILE A 271 -5.79 15.68 -4.53
C ILE A 271 -5.51 16.37 -3.21
N HIS A 272 -6.13 15.89 -2.13
CA HIS A 272 -5.89 16.46 -0.81
C HIS A 272 -4.58 15.90 -0.26
N TYR A 273 -3.59 16.78 -0.17
CA TYR A 273 -2.23 16.47 0.23
C TYR A 273 -2.04 16.72 1.73
N ALA A 274 -1.69 15.67 2.49
CA ALA A 274 -1.29 15.79 3.89
C ALA A 274 0.24 15.69 3.98
N ARG A 275 0.91 16.82 4.26
CA ARG A 275 2.37 16.89 4.51
C ARG A 275 2.61 16.64 6.00
N ASN A 276 3.30 15.55 6.37
CA ASN A 276 4.06 15.51 7.61
C ASN A 276 5.54 15.79 7.30
N CYS A 277 6.20 16.48 8.21
CA CYS A 277 7.44 17.22 7.98
C CYS A 277 8.73 16.37 7.88
N GLU A 278 9.68 16.93 7.11
CA GLU A 278 11.14 16.70 7.02
C GLU A 278 11.70 15.61 6.07
N ARG A 279 12.93 15.90 5.58
CA ARG A 279 13.68 15.30 4.44
C ARG A 279 14.02 13.81 4.67
N ALA A 280 14.11 12.97 3.62
CA ALA A 280 15.24 12.93 2.67
C ALA A 280 14.91 12.13 1.38
N SER A 281 15.78 12.27 0.38
CA SER A 281 15.66 11.82 -1.01
C SER A 281 16.17 10.41 -1.28
N GLU A 282 15.37 9.55 -1.92
CA GLU A 282 15.79 8.42 -2.77
C GLU A 282 14.75 8.18 -3.91
N PRO A 283 15.16 7.77 -5.12
CA PRO A 283 14.25 7.65 -6.26
C PRO A 283 13.75 6.21 -6.44
N SER A 284 12.59 5.90 -5.87
CA SER A 284 11.64 4.97 -6.46
C SER A 284 10.27 5.21 -5.83
N ALA A 285 9.49 6.10 -6.44
CA ALA A 285 8.11 6.35 -6.02
C ALA A 285 7.28 5.10 -6.29
N LEU A 286 6.99 4.37 -5.23
CA LEU A 286 6.09 3.24 -5.23
C LEU A 286 4.70 3.76 -4.87
N ALA A 287 3.76 3.68 -5.81
CA ALA A 287 2.37 4.02 -5.54
C ALA A 287 1.65 2.79 -4.99
N THR A 288 1.18 2.84 -3.74
CA THR A 288 0.32 1.81 -3.17
C THR A 288 -1.13 2.28 -3.23
N VAL A 289 -1.98 1.50 -3.87
CA VAL A 289 -3.33 1.90 -4.26
C VAL A 289 -4.31 0.97 -3.51
N ILE A 290 -5.06 1.52 -2.55
CA ILE A 290 -5.78 0.73 -1.53
C ILE A 290 -7.29 1.00 -1.57
N ALA A 291 -8.08 -0.05 -1.70
CA ALA A 291 -9.51 0.00 -1.48
C ALA A 291 -9.95 -1.25 -0.71
N ASN A 292 -10.45 -1.09 0.52
CA ASN A 292 -11.10 -2.19 1.22
C ASN A 292 -12.11 -1.70 2.26
N LYS A 293 -13.40 -1.74 1.93
CA LYS A 293 -14.47 -1.39 2.88
C LYS A 293 -14.78 -2.50 3.90
N ASN A 294 -14.15 -3.68 3.83
CA ASN A 294 -14.56 -4.83 4.63
C ASN A 294 -13.88 -4.84 6.02
N CYS A 295 -14.08 -3.77 6.79
CA CYS A 295 -13.92 -3.75 8.24
C CYS A 295 -15.33 -3.92 8.85
N GLY A 296 -15.80 -5.15 8.88
CA GLY A 296 -17.06 -5.57 9.49
C GLY A 296 -16.87 -6.91 10.19
#